data_AF-A0AA90NNR4-F1
#
_entry.id   AF-A0AA90NNR4-F1
#
_cell.length_a   1.000
_cell.length_b   1.000
_cell.length_c   1.000
_cell.angle_alpha   90.00
_cell.angle_beta   90.00
_cell.angle_gamma   90.00
#
_symmetry.space_group_name_H-M   'P 1'
#
loop_
_entity.id
_entity.type
_entity.pdbx_description
1 polymer ?
#
loop_
_entity_poly.entity_id
_entity_poly.type
_entity_poly.pdbx_seq_one_letter_code
_entity_poly.pdbx_strand_id
1 'polypeptide(L)'
;MLPDGLKRDQKLADLLVIPPTKGVFNGIPGVPEVDDVNIARSGIEKNYQAFSFHSLADVSLYEKLLKEGFDLISKALSQQGQIFVDTKFEFGYVAQQGGQETLTYIDEVLLD
;
A
#
# COMPACT_ATOMS: atom_id res chain seq x y z
N MET A 1 -13.94 9.49 -1.70
CA MET A 1 -14.77 9.37 -0.48
C MET A 1 -15.46 8.02 -0.54
N LEU A 2 -15.66 7.38 0.62
CA LEU A 2 -16.47 6.17 0.69
C LEU A 2 -17.96 6.52 0.51
N PRO A 3 -18.78 5.62 -0.05
CA PRO A 3 -20.22 5.82 -0.13
C PRO A 3 -20.85 5.79 1.27
N ASP A 4 -21.94 6.55 1.44
CA ASP A 4 -22.72 6.54 2.68
C ASP A 4 -23.51 5.23 2.83
N GLY A 5 -23.83 4.86 4.08
CA GLY A 5 -24.69 3.70 4.37
C GLY A 5 -24.05 2.33 4.11
N LEU A 6 -22.72 2.25 4.05
CA LEU A 6 -21.99 0.98 3.99
C LEU A 6 -22.39 0.05 5.14
N LYS A 7 -22.56 -1.23 4.80
CA LYS A 7 -22.83 -2.30 5.76
C LYS A 7 -21.54 -3.04 6.12
N ARG A 8 -21.56 -3.70 7.28
CA ARG A 8 -20.50 -4.63 7.68
C ARG A 8 -20.27 -5.68 6.59
N ASP A 9 -19.01 -5.96 6.28
CA ASP A 9 -18.57 -6.98 5.33
C ASP A 9 -19.05 -6.74 3.87
N GLN A 10 -19.48 -5.51 3.54
CA GLN A 10 -19.88 -5.14 2.19
C GLN A 10 -18.65 -4.96 1.28
N LYS A 11 -18.65 -5.63 0.13
CA LYS A 11 -17.67 -5.38 -0.93
C LYS A 11 -17.76 -3.93 -1.43
N LEU A 12 -16.64 -3.23 -1.45
CA LEU A 12 -16.55 -1.89 -2.02
C LEU A 12 -16.60 -1.94 -3.56
N ALA A 13 -17.13 -0.89 -4.17
CA ALA A 13 -17.19 -0.77 -5.64
C ALA A 13 -15.79 -0.64 -6.25
N ASP A 14 -14.92 0.11 -5.57
CA ASP A 14 -13.52 0.32 -5.95
C ASP A 14 -12.60 -0.17 -4.82
N LEU A 15 -11.42 -0.67 -5.20
CA LEU A 15 -10.37 -1.00 -4.24
C LEU A 15 -9.91 0.26 -3.52
N LEU A 16 -10.04 0.25 -2.18
CA LEU A 16 -9.57 1.33 -1.34
C LEU A 16 -8.11 1.07 -0.92
N VAL A 17 -7.21 1.96 -1.31
CA VAL A 17 -5.82 1.94 -0.86
C VAL A 17 -5.70 2.83 0.36
N ILE A 18 -5.33 2.24 1.49
CA ILE A 18 -5.07 2.94 2.75
C ILE A 18 -3.62 2.63 3.14
N PRO A 19 -2.70 3.59 3.03
CA PRO A 19 -1.31 3.39 3.47
C PRO A 19 -1.18 3.79 4.95
N PRO A 20 -1.08 2.82 5.89
CA PRO A 20 -0.70 3.12 7.26
C PRO A 20 0.80 3.40 7.35
N THR A 21 1.20 4.20 8.33
CA THR A 21 2.61 4.31 8.73
C THR A 21 3.05 3.03 9.46
N LYS A 22 4.29 2.59 9.23
CA LYS A 22 4.93 1.54 10.05
C LYS A 22 5.80 2.22 11.11
N GLY A 23 5.37 2.17 12.36
CA GLY A 23 6.02 2.88 13.46
C GLY A 23 5.64 4.36 13.52
N VAL A 24 6.17 5.04 14.54
CA VAL A 24 5.95 6.47 14.78
C VAL A 24 6.95 7.30 13.98
N PHE A 25 6.44 8.15 13.10
CA PHE A 25 7.24 9.18 12.44
C PHE A 25 7.18 10.49 13.23
N ASN A 26 8.35 11.05 13.55
CA ASN A 26 8.44 12.31 14.30
C ASN A 26 8.79 13.48 13.37
N GLY A 27 8.19 14.64 13.59
CA GLY A 27 8.54 15.88 12.90
C GLY A 27 8.15 15.96 11.42
N ILE A 28 7.27 15.09 10.91
CA ILE A 28 6.76 15.19 9.53
C ILE A 28 5.53 16.12 9.50
N PRO A 29 5.56 17.24 8.75
CA PRO A 29 4.43 18.16 8.67
C PRO A 29 3.15 17.49 8.17
N GLY A 30 2.08 17.60 8.96
CA GLY A 30 0.76 17.07 8.62
C GLY A 30 0.59 15.56 8.84
N VAL A 31 1.57 14.90 9.47
CA VAL A 31 1.52 13.49 9.85
C VAL A 31 1.50 13.41 11.38
N PRO A 32 0.47 12.82 12.00
CA PRO A 32 0.44 12.60 13.44
C PRO A 32 1.58 11.71 13.93
N GLU A 33 2.19 12.05 15.06
CA GLU A 33 3.24 11.26 15.72
C GLU A 33 2.65 10.08 16.51
N VAL A 34 1.88 9.24 15.83
CA VAL A 34 1.32 8.00 16.38
C VAL A 34 1.56 6.86 15.40
N ASP A 35 1.53 5.64 15.91
CA ASP A 35 1.73 4.44 15.10
C ASP A 35 0.46 4.12 14.28
N ASP A 36 0.63 3.39 13.17
CA ASP A 36 -0.44 2.91 12.29
C ASP A 36 -1.47 3.99 11.87
N VAL A 37 -1.00 5.22 11.62
CA VAL A 37 -1.88 6.30 11.15
C VAL A 37 -2.06 6.23 9.64
N ASN A 38 -3.32 6.33 9.19
CA ASN A 38 -3.65 6.38 7.77
C ASN A 38 -3.23 7.72 7.16
N ILE A 39 -2.40 7.69 6.12
CA ILE A 39 -1.92 8.90 5.44
C ILE A 39 -2.66 9.10 4.13
N ALA A 40 -3.10 10.32 3.86
CA ALA A 40 -3.63 10.67 2.55
C ALA A 40 -2.50 10.65 1.50
N ARG A 41 -2.80 10.25 0.26
CA ARG A 41 -1.83 10.25 -0.85
C ARG A 41 -1.04 11.57 -0.97
N SER A 42 -1.71 12.71 -0.82
CA SER A 42 -1.06 14.03 -0.87
C SER A 42 -0.10 14.29 0.30
N GLY A 43 -0.33 13.66 1.45
CA GLY A 43 0.59 13.66 2.59
C GLY A 43 1.85 12.87 2.30
N ILE A 44 1.72 11.73 1.60
CA ILE A 44 2.87 10.95 1.10
C ILE A 44 3.65 11.76 0.08
N GLU A 45 2.99 12.34 -0.94
CA GLU A 45 3.67 13.11 -1.98
C GLU A 45 4.47 14.29 -1.41
N LYS A 46 3.92 15.01 -0.43
CA LYS A 46 4.61 16.14 0.23
C LYS A 46 5.83 15.73 1.05
N ASN A 47 5.86 14.49 1.53
CA ASN A 47 6.86 13.99 2.46
C ASN A 47 7.50 12.68 1.97
N TYR A 48 7.55 12.45 0.66
CA TYR A 48 7.85 11.13 0.08
C TYR A 48 9.20 10.57 0.55
N GLN A 49 10.20 11.43 0.72
CA GLN A 49 11.52 11.06 1.23
C GLN A 49 11.47 10.59 2.69
N ALA A 50 10.59 11.19 3.51
CA ALA A 50 10.41 10.78 4.89
C ALA A 50 9.74 9.40 5.01
N PHE A 51 9.03 8.98 3.95
CA PHE A 51 8.49 7.62 3.79
C PHE A 51 9.41 6.71 2.94
N SER A 52 10.68 7.06 2.84
CA SER A 52 11.72 6.27 2.15
C SER A 52 11.52 6.07 0.64
N PHE A 53 10.66 6.86 -0.02
CA PHE A 53 10.59 6.85 -1.48
C PHE A 53 11.72 7.69 -2.09
N HIS A 54 12.31 7.23 -3.20
CA HIS A 54 13.33 7.99 -3.94
C HIS A 54 12.72 9.06 -4.84
N SER A 55 11.47 8.90 -5.28
CA SER A 55 10.79 9.86 -6.15
C SER A 55 9.25 9.82 -6.03
N LEU A 56 8.58 10.87 -6.54
CA LEU A 56 7.12 10.86 -6.71
C LEU A 56 6.64 9.81 -7.73
N ALA A 57 7.51 9.43 -8.67
CA ALA A 57 7.22 8.34 -9.59
C ALA A 57 7.11 7.01 -8.84
N ASP A 58 7.94 6.80 -7.80
CA ASP A 58 7.86 5.62 -6.95
C ASP A 58 6.58 5.60 -6.11
N VAL A 59 6.09 6.77 -5.67
CA VAL A 59 4.78 6.89 -5.02
C VAL A 59 3.68 6.36 -5.96
N SER A 60 3.74 6.71 -7.24
CA SER A 60 2.76 6.23 -8.22
C SER A 60 2.95 4.74 -8.56
N LEU A 61 4.20 4.28 -8.60
CA LEU A 61 4.54 2.88 -8.87
C LEU A 61 4.08 1.96 -7.75
N TYR A 62 4.28 2.32 -6.47
CA TYR A 62 3.80 1.49 -5.36
C TYR A 62 2.28 1.34 -5.41
N GLU A 63 1.52 2.42 -5.65
CA GLU A 63 0.05 2.36 -5.72
C GLU A 63 -0.41 1.45 -6.87
N LYS A 64 0.29 1.51 -8.00
CA LYS A 64 0.03 0.62 -9.14
C LYS A 64 0.27 -0.84 -8.76
N LEU A 65 1.46 -1.16 -8.23
CA LEU A 65 1.84 -2.52 -7.86
C LEU A 65 0.93 -3.10 -6.78
N LEU A 66 0.50 -2.29 -5.81
CA LEU A 66 -0.45 -2.70 -4.77
C LEU A 66 -1.79 -3.13 -5.38
N LYS A 67 -2.34 -2.34 -6.30
CA LYS A 67 -3.62 -2.65 -6.96
C LYS A 67 -3.50 -3.89 -7.83
N GLU A 68 -2.46 -3.96 -8.66
CA GLU A 68 -2.21 -5.11 -9.53
C GLU A 68 -1.98 -6.40 -8.73
N GLY A 69 -1.25 -6.34 -7.61
CA GLY A 69 -1.03 -7.46 -6.70
C GLY A 69 -2.33 -7.93 -6.04
N PHE A 70 -3.14 -6.99 -5.53
CA PHE A 70 -4.44 -7.31 -4.95
C PHE A 70 -5.36 -7.99 -5.96
N ASP A 71 -5.48 -7.43 -7.18
CA ASP A 71 -6.33 -7.97 -8.24
C ASP A 71 -5.89 -9.36 -8.68
N LEU A 72 -4.58 -9.59 -8.77
CA LEU A 72 -4.01 -10.90 -9.11
C LEU A 72 -4.41 -11.97 -8.08
N ILE A 73 -4.23 -11.68 -6.78
CA ILE A 73 -4.57 -12.61 -5.69
C ILE A 73 -6.09 -12.80 -5.62
N SER A 74 -6.87 -11.73 -5.70
CA SER A 74 -8.33 -11.80 -5.69
C SER A 74 -8.85 -12.67 -6.84
N LYS A 75 -8.27 -12.54 -8.04
CA LYS A 75 -8.63 -13.39 -9.19
C LYS A 75 -8.29 -14.85 -8.92
N ALA A 76 -7.09 -15.15 -8.41
CA ALA A 76 -6.68 -16.52 -8.12
C ALA A 76 -7.58 -17.20 -7.07
N LEU A 77 -7.86 -16.53 -5.96
CA LEU A 77 -8.71 -17.06 -4.88
C LEU A 77 -10.18 -17.20 -5.32
N SER A 78 -10.68 -16.30 -6.17
CA SER A 78 -12.04 -16.40 -6.69
C SER A 78 -12.30 -17.69 -7.50
N GLN A 79 -11.27 -18.22 -8.18
CA GLN A 79 -11.36 -19.48 -8.91
C GLN A 79 -11.55 -20.69 -7.97
N GLN A 80 -11.24 -20.52 -6.69
CA GLN A 80 -11.41 -21.52 -5.63
C GLN A 80 -12.65 -21.26 -4.77
N GLY A 81 -13.50 -20.31 -5.15
CA GLY A 81 -14.68 -19.91 -4.38
C GLY A 81 -14.37 -19.13 -3.10
N GLN A 82 -13.14 -18.62 -2.96
CA GLN A 82 -12.71 -17.82 -1.82
C GLN A 82 -12.80 -16.32 -2.14
N ILE A 83 -13.03 -15.51 -1.10
CA ILE A 83 -13.10 -14.06 -1.18
C ILE A 83 -11.86 -13.47 -0.52
N PHE A 84 -11.11 -12.67 -1.27
CA PHE A 84 -10.00 -11.89 -0.74
C PHE A 84 -10.54 -10.54 -0.24
N VAL A 85 -10.48 -10.31 1.07
CA VAL A 85 -11.16 -9.18 1.71
C VAL A 85 -10.25 -7.96 1.81
N ASP A 86 -9.08 -8.13 2.41
CA ASP A 86 -8.06 -7.11 2.57
C ASP A 86 -6.67 -7.76 2.66
N THR A 87 -5.63 -6.96 2.51
CA THR A 87 -4.25 -7.37 2.74
C THR A 87 -3.36 -6.16 2.96
N LYS A 88 -2.16 -6.40 3.48
CA LYS A 88 -1.09 -5.41 3.62
C LYS A 88 0.10 -5.88 2.79
N PHE A 89 0.63 -5.00 1.95
CA PHE A 89 1.86 -5.23 1.21
C PHE A 89 2.97 -4.34 1.77
N GLU A 90 4.18 -4.88 1.92
CA GLU A 90 5.37 -4.09 2.20
C GLU A 90 6.22 -3.96 0.94
N PHE A 91 6.74 -2.76 0.72
CA PHE A 91 7.60 -2.44 -0.42
C PHE A 91 8.96 -1.96 0.06
N GLY A 92 9.98 -2.27 -0.72
CA GLY A 92 11.34 -1.83 -0.47
C GLY A 92 12.15 -1.75 -1.74
N TYR A 93 13.31 -1.12 -1.64
CA TYR A 93 14.24 -0.99 -2.74
C TYR A 93 15.23 -2.15 -2.72
N VAL A 94 15.33 -2.84 -3.85
CA VAL A 94 16.31 -3.92 -4.06
C VAL A 94 17.33 -3.46 -5.09
N ALA A 95 18.61 -3.62 -4.75
CA ALA A 95 19.71 -3.33 -5.65
C ALA A 95 19.77 -4.34 -6.80
N GLN A 96 19.78 -3.85 -8.03
CA GLN A 96 20.04 -4.65 -9.23
C GLN A 96 21.54 -4.79 -9.50
N GLN A 97 21.89 -5.70 -10.41
CA GLN A 97 23.24 -5.78 -10.96
C GLN A 97 23.59 -4.45 -11.66
N GLY A 98 24.56 -3.72 -11.12
CA GLY A 98 24.93 -2.38 -11.58
C GLY A 98 24.60 -1.25 -10.60
N GLY A 99 24.00 -1.56 -9.43
CA GLY A 99 23.79 -0.61 -8.34
C GLY A 99 22.54 0.26 -8.48
N GLN A 100 21.74 0.08 -9.53
CA GLN A 100 20.44 0.72 -9.65
C GLN A 100 19.44 0.02 -8.72
N GLU A 101 18.73 0.80 -7.90
CA GLU A 101 17.70 0.27 -7.01
C GLU A 101 16.33 0.30 -7.68
N THR A 102 15.50 -0.71 -7.39
CA THR A 102 14.13 -0.80 -7.89
C THR A 102 13.18 -1.07 -6.74
N LEU A 103 12.08 -0.30 -6.71
CA LEU A 103 10.98 -0.54 -5.78
C LEU A 103 10.28 -1.86 -6.14
N THR A 104 10.23 -2.77 -5.18
CA THR A 104 9.57 -4.07 -5.32
C THR A 104 8.78 -4.40 -4.06
N TYR A 105 7.85 -5.35 -4.18
CA TYR A 105 7.28 -6.03 -3.02
C TYR A 105 8.38 -6.82 -2.30
N ILE A 106 8.38 -6.78 -0.96
CA ILE A 106 9.44 -7.38 -0.12
C ILE A 106 8.90 -8.27 1.02
N ASP A 107 7.59 -8.41 1.19
CA ASP A 107 7.02 -9.17 2.30
C ASP A 107 6.86 -10.67 1.98
N GLU A 108 6.67 -11.48 3.00
CA GLU A 108 6.37 -12.92 2.87
C GLU A 108 4.97 -13.10 2.29
N VAL A 109 4.86 -13.76 1.11
CA VAL A 109 3.55 -14.26 0.65
C VAL A 109 3.24 -15.49 1.50
N LEU A 110 2.45 -15.32 2.57
CA LEU A 110 1.82 -16.43 3.28
C LEU A 110 0.84 -17.12 2.33
N LEU A 111 1.35 -18.10 1.59
CA LEU A 111 0.56 -19.16 0.97
C LEU A 111 0.50 -20.31 1.98
N ASP A 112 -0.42 -20.19 2.93
CA ASP A 112 -0.84 -21.33 3.76
C ASP A 112 -1.94 -22.13 3.06
#